data_AF-A0A0K8TUT2-F1
#
_entry.id   AF-A0A0K8TUT2-F1
#
_cell.length_a   1.000
_cell.length_b   1.000
_cell.length_c   1.000
_cell.angle_alpha   90.00
_cell.angle_beta   90.00
_cell.angle_gamma   90.00
#
_symmetry.space_group_name_H-M   'P 1'
#
loop_
_entity.id
_entity.type
_entity.pdbx_description
1 polymer ?
#
loop_
_entity_poly.entity_id
_entity_poly.type
_entity_poly.pdbx_seq_one_letter_code
_entity_poly.pdbx_strand_id
1 'polypeptide(L)'
;MDIPTFKEVFKILKINFSLMGIPLNKSMLTIKFYVLIFLLVLMIIEEASFFVKMMAPENFLQLTMLAPCLCVGCLSILKIIPVAIHRETVRDLADKLNNLSTEILNDPEKKKVIQQDITMLQTLIKYYFILNLVLISVYNFSTPFYILYHYITTREEIFYLPYSVLVPFSTETWCNWCIVYIHSIFCGFICTLYFTTVDGLYFVLTSYVCSIFAVLSKDIQELKNASDATLKDIVKRHQYVLELADDLELVFTLPNFFNVLVGSLEICALGLNLMIGDWGDVPGCFLFLSSVLLQIFMISVFGEKLISESTKISDSAFLCNWYEMNSTSKKTILVLMTRARKPQWLTANKFSVICYTGFSKIISNSWSYFTILRTVYSREE
;
A
#
# COMPACT_ATOMS: atom_id res chain seq x y z
N MET A 1 1.00 -25.87 13.13
CA MET A 1 0.56 -24.46 13.27
C MET A 1 -0.77 -24.35 12.56
N ASP A 2 -1.81 -23.90 13.27
CA ASP A 2 -3.10 -23.63 12.67
C ASP A 2 -2.99 -22.45 11.70
N ILE A 3 -3.65 -22.57 10.55
CA ILE A 3 -3.69 -21.53 9.53
C ILE A 3 -4.62 -20.43 10.02
N PRO A 4 -4.21 -19.15 9.98
CA PRO A 4 -5.07 -18.07 10.43
C PRO A 4 -6.29 -17.96 9.50
N THR A 5 -7.45 -17.72 10.12
CA THR A 5 -8.69 -17.45 9.39
C THR A 5 -8.66 -16.05 8.78
N PHE A 6 -9.46 -15.83 7.72
CA PHE A 6 -9.63 -14.49 7.13
C PHE A 6 -9.99 -13.44 8.20
N LYS A 7 -10.89 -13.79 9.13
CA LYS A 7 -11.29 -12.88 10.21
C LYS A 7 -10.12 -12.47 11.10
N GLU A 8 -9.19 -13.38 11.40
CA GLU A 8 -8.02 -13.07 12.22
C GLU A 8 -7.05 -12.13 11.49
N VAL A 9 -6.79 -12.39 10.22
CA VAL A 9 -5.92 -11.52 9.39
C VAL A 9 -6.56 -10.13 9.21
N PHE A 10 -7.87 -10.08 8.96
CA PHE A 10 -8.61 -8.85 8.69
C PHE A 10 -8.97 -8.06 9.96
N LYS A 11 -8.86 -8.66 11.15
CA LYS A 11 -9.24 -8.03 12.43
C LYS A 11 -8.53 -6.71 12.67
N ILE A 12 -7.22 -6.66 12.41
CA ILE A 12 -6.40 -5.44 12.60
C ILE A 12 -6.90 -4.34 11.67
N LEU A 13 -7.15 -4.66 10.39
CA LEU A 13 -7.68 -3.70 9.42
C LEU A 13 -9.04 -3.16 9.86
N LYS A 14 -9.95 -4.02 10.33
CA LYS A 14 -11.27 -3.60 10.83
C LYS A 14 -11.16 -2.65 12.02
N ILE A 15 -10.23 -2.89 12.94
CA ILE A 15 -9.94 -1.98 14.05
C ILE A 15 -9.42 -0.64 13.52
N ASN A 16 -8.45 -0.66 12.60
CA ASN A 16 -7.92 0.55 11.99
C ASN A 16 -9.02 1.36 11.29
N PHE A 17 -9.87 0.73 10.48
CA PHE A 17 -11.03 1.37 9.85
C PHE A 17 -11.95 2.07 10.86
N SER A 18 -12.23 1.41 12.00
CA SER A 18 -12.99 2.03 13.08
C SER A 18 -12.24 3.20 13.74
N LEU A 19 -10.92 3.09 13.93
CA LEU A 19 -10.09 4.15 14.50
C LEU A 19 -10.03 5.37 13.56
N MET A 20 -10.00 5.16 12.26
CA MET A 20 -10.00 6.22 11.25
C MET A 20 -11.38 6.88 11.07
N GLY A 21 -12.44 6.35 11.70
CA GLY A 21 -13.79 6.87 11.56
C GLY A 21 -14.53 6.39 10.32
N ILE A 22 -14.06 5.29 9.70
CA ILE A 22 -14.61 4.64 8.51
C ILE A 22 -15.08 3.22 8.91
N PRO A 23 -16.08 3.07 9.80
CA PRO A 23 -16.52 1.74 10.22
C PRO A 23 -17.17 1.00 9.05
N LEU A 24 -16.59 -0.15 8.65
CA LEU A 24 -17.12 -0.98 7.55
C LEU A 24 -18.57 -1.44 7.79
N ASN A 25 -18.99 -1.57 9.06
CA ASN A 25 -20.34 -2.01 9.41
C ASN A 25 -21.43 -0.93 9.27
N LYS A 26 -21.10 0.34 9.00
CA LYS A 26 -22.09 1.44 8.90
C LYS A 26 -22.11 2.02 7.48
N SER A 27 -23.27 2.55 7.08
CA SER A 27 -23.43 3.22 5.78
C SER A 27 -22.73 4.58 5.74
N MET A 28 -22.70 5.34 6.83
CA MET A 28 -22.16 6.70 6.85
C MET A 28 -20.77 6.78 7.50
N LEU A 29 -19.92 7.65 6.96
CA LEU A 29 -18.67 8.07 7.60
C LEU A 29 -18.98 8.80 8.91
N THR A 30 -18.15 8.60 9.92
CA THR A 30 -18.33 9.26 11.22
C THR A 30 -17.70 10.65 11.21
N ILE A 31 -18.18 11.55 12.08
CA ILE A 31 -17.58 12.89 12.29
C ILE A 31 -16.07 12.80 12.55
N LYS A 32 -15.63 11.72 13.22
CA LYS A 32 -14.22 11.42 13.46
C LYS A 32 -13.38 11.43 12.19
N PHE A 33 -13.86 10.85 11.09
CA PHE A 33 -13.11 10.82 9.82
C PHE A 33 -12.86 12.24 9.29
N TYR A 34 -13.89 13.08 9.30
CA TYR A 34 -13.78 14.47 8.85
C TYR A 34 -12.84 15.30 9.74
N VAL A 35 -12.88 15.10 11.06
CA VAL A 35 -11.97 15.77 12.00
C VAL A 35 -10.52 15.34 11.75
N LEU A 36 -10.25 14.05 11.58
CA LEU A 36 -8.90 13.55 11.33
C LEU A 36 -8.33 14.05 10.00
N ILE A 37 -9.14 14.05 8.93
CA ILE A 37 -8.78 14.63 7.64
C ILE A 37 -8.50 16.13 7.77
N PHE A 38 -9.35 16.87 8.48
CA PHE A 38 -9.15 18.30 8.69
C PHE A 38 -7.81 18.60 9.39
N LEU A 39 -7.47 17.85 10.44
CA LEU A 39 -6.20 18.01 11.15
C LEU A 39 -5.00 17.71 10.25
N LEU A 40 -5.06 16.65 9.43
CA LEU A 40 -4.00 16.35 8.47
C LEU A 40 -3.87 17.42 7.38
N VAL A 41 -4.98 17.90 6.84
CA VAL A 41 -4.98 18.97 5.83
C VAL A 41 -4.38 20.25 6.40
N LEU A 42 -4.69 20.59 7.66
CA LEU A 42 -4.09 21.73 8.33
C LEU A 42 -2.56 21.60 8.41
N MET A 43 -2.06 20.45 8.86
CA MET A 43 -0.61 20.20 8.91
C MET A 43 0.05 20.28 7.52
N ILE A 44 -0.59 19.72 6.48
CA ILE A 44 -0.08 19.81 5.11
C ILE A 44 -0.02 21.26 4.62
N ILE A 45 -1.01 22.09 4.98
CA ILE A 45 -1.00 23.53 4.64
C ILE A 45 0.15 24.23 5.37
N GLU A 46 0.40 23.91 6.64
CA GLU A 46 1.50 24.50 7.43
C GLU A 46 2.87 24.10 6.87
N GLU A 47 3.06 22.84 6.49
CA GLU A 47 4.29 22.34 5.83
C GLU A 47 4.47 22.96 4.43
N ALA A 48 3.42 23.00 3.61
CA ALA A 48 3.46 23.61 2.29
C ALA A 48 3.77 25.11 2.38
N SER A 49 3.21 25.80 3.38
CA SER A 49 3.49 27.22 3.62
C SER A 49 4.94 27.46 4.03
N PHE A 50 5.50 26.58 4.86
CA PHE A 50 6.93 26.60 5.17
C PHE A 50 7.79 26.37 3.92
N PHE A 51 7.44 25.35 3.13
CA PHE A 51 8.13 25.00 1.89
C PHE A 51 8.17 26.17 0.90
N VAL A 52 7.03 26.83 0.69
CA VAL A 52 6.92 28.01 -0.19
C VAL A 52 7.73 29.19 0.35
N LYS A 53 7.67 29.45 1.67
CA LYS A 53 8.42 30.56 2.28
C LYS A 53 9.94 30.38 2.17
N MET A 54 10.41 29.15 2.29
CA MET A 54 11.84 28.82 2.21
C MET A 54 12.35 28.62 0.78
N MET A 55 11.48 28.72 -0.23
CA MET A 55 11.83 28.54 -1.64
C MET A 55 12.80 29.62 -2.11
N ALA A 56 14.08 29.26 -2.07
CA ALA A 56 15.20 30.02 -2.61
C ALA A 56 16.24 29.02 -3.15
N PRO A 57 17.02 29.38 -4.19
CA PRO A 57 18.05 28.49 -4.75
C PRO A 57 19.03 27.96 -3.69
N GLU A 58 19.42 28.82 -2.74
CA GLU A 58 20.34 28.49 -1.64
C GLU A 58 19.81 27.37 -0.72
N ASN A 59 18.49 27.28 -0.56
CA ASN A 59 17.85 26.29 0.32
C ASN A 59 17.39 25.04 -0.43
N PHE A 60 17.72 24.90 -1.72
CA PHE A 60 17.16 23.86 -2.57
C PHE A 60 17.36 22.45 -2.01
N LEU A 61 18.59 22.12 -1.58
CA LEU A 61 18.91 20.80 -1.03
C LEU A 61 18.12 20.54 0.26
N GLN A 62 18.07 21.51 1.17
CA GLN A 62 17.29 21.43 2.40
C GLN A 62 15.79 21.25 2.14
N LEU A 63 15.24 21.91 1.12
CA LEU A 63 13.84 21.72 0.73
C LEU A 63 13.59 20.31 0.19
N THR A 64 14.51 19.75 -0.61
CA THR A 64 14.38 18.38 -1.09
C THR A 64 14.46 17.33 0.03
N MET A 65 15.12 17.64 1.15
CA MET A 65 15.10 16.81 2.37
C MET A 65 13.72 16.79 3.04
N LEU A 66 12.99 17.91 2.99
CA LEU A 66 11.69 18.07 3.63
C LEU A 66 10.53 17.59 2.75
N ALA A 67 10.69 17.64 1.43
CA ALA A 67 9.68 17.27 0.46
C ALA A 67 9.05 15.87 0.69
N PRO A 68 9.79 14.81 1.07
CA PRO A 68 9.21 13.50 1.35
C PRO A 68 8.16 13.49 2.46
N CYS A 69 8.30 14.33 3.49
CA CYS A 69 7.32 14.39 4.58
C CYS A 69 5.98 14.94 4.09
N LEU A 70 6.04 16.05 3.33
CA LEU A 70 4.88 16.66 2.69
C LEU A 70 4.22 15.70 1.69
N CYS A 71 5.03 15.00 0.90
CA CYS A 71 4.59 13.97 -0.04
C CYS A 71 3.84 12.83 0.65
N VAL A 72 4.39 12.27 1.73
CA VAL A 72 3.75 11.20 2.50
C VAL A 72 2.44 11.68 3.13
N GLY A 73 2.41 12.90 3.67
CA GLY A 73 1.19 13.55 4.16
C GLY A 73 0.10 13.58 3.10
N CYS A 74 0.42 14.11 1.91
CA CYS A 74 -0.49 14.15 0.77
C CYS A 74 -0.91 12.75 0.32
N LEU A 75 0.04 11.82 0.19
CA LEU A 75 -0.20 10.45 -0.26
C LEU A 75 -1.15 9.70 0.67
N SER A 76 -1.07 9.91 1.98
CA SER A 76 -1.98 9.29 2.95
C SER A 76 -3.44 9.65 2.69
N ILE A 77 -3.72 10.93 2.40
CA ILE A 77 -5.06 11.44 2.07
C ILE A 77 -5.51 10.91 0.70
N LEU A 78 -4.62 10.99 -0.30
CA LEU A 78 -4.87 10.55 -1.66
C LEU A 78 -5.14 9.03 -1.76
N LYS A 79 -4.65 8.24 -0.81
CA LYS A 79 -4.95 6.81 -0.67
C LYS A 79 -6.24 6.53 0.08
N ILE A 80 -6.45 7.17 1.23
CA ILE A 80 -7.59 6.84 2.10
C ILE A 80 -8.92 7.32 1.53
N ILE A 81 -8.96 8.47 0.83
CA ILE A 81 -10.20 9.02 0.28
C ILE A 81 -10.83 8.07 -0.76
N PRO A 82 -10.11 7.57 -1.78
CA PRO A 82 -10.67 6.60 -2.73
C PRO A 82 -11.20 5.34 -2.04
N VAL A 83 -10.45 4.80 -1.06
CA VAL A 83 -10.88 3.62 -0.30
C VAL A 83 -12.13 3.91 0.55
N ALA A 84 -12.23 5.10 1.14
CA ALA A 84 -13.41 5.53 1.90
C ALA A 84 -14.65 5.71 1.00
N ILE A 85 -14.46 6.19 -0.24
CA ILE A 85 -15.51 6.28 -1.26
C ILE A 85 -15.99 4.87 -1.63
N HIS A 86 -15.08 3.95 -1.89
CA HIS A 86 -15.38 2.55 -2.27
C HIS A 86 -15.55 1.60 -1.07
N ARG A 87 -15.81 2.12 0.14
CA ARG A 87 -15.89 1.30 1.37
C ARG A 87 -16.94 0.19 1.33
N GLU A 88 -18.04 0.41 0.59
CA GLU A 88 -19.10 -0.59 0.43
C GLU A 88 -18.59 -1.78 -0.39
N THR A 89 -17.94 -1.50 -1.53
CA THR A 89 -17.23 -2.52 -2.31
C THR A 89 -16.18 -3.25 -1.48
N VAL A 90 -15.40 -2.52 -0.66
CA VAL A 90 -14.40 -3.13 0.24
C VAL A 90 -15.05 -4.08 1.25
N ARG A 91 -16.15 -3.66 1.89
CA ARG A 91 -16.89 -4.53 2.82
C ARG A 91 -17.41 -5.77 2.11
N ASP A 92 -18.10 -5.57 0.98
CA ASP A 92 -18.76 -6.65 0.27
C ASP A 92 -17.70 -7.65 -0.25
N LEU A 93 -16.57 -7.16 -0.77
CA LEU A 93 -15.43 -7.97 -1.15
C LEU A 93 -14.86 -8.74 0.04
N ALA A 94 -14.65 -8.09 1.19
CA ALA A 94 -14.15 -8.77 2.40
C ALA A 94 -15.10 -9.86 2.91
N ASP A 95 -16.41 -9.63 2.86
CA ASP A 95 -17.42 -10.61 3.26
C ASP A 95 -17.46 -11.81 2.30
N LYS A 96 -17.43 -11.55 0.98
CA LYS A 96 -17.32 -12.59 -0.06
C LYS A 96 -16.06 -13.44 0.13
N LEU A 97 -14.90 -12.80 0.34
CA LEU A 97 -13.61 -13.48 0.56
C LEU A 97 -13.59 -14.28 1.86
N ASN A 98 -14.19 -13.76 2.93
CA ASN A 98 -14.30 -14.48 4.19
C ASN A 98 -15.08 -15.80 4.02
N ASN A 99 -16.20 -15.76 3.31
CA ASN A 99 -17.04 -16.94 3.08
C ASN A 99 -16.30 -17.99 2.22
N LEU A 100 -15.69 -17.56 1.12
CA LEU A 100 -14.89 -18.44 0.25
C LEU A 100 -13.67 -19.02 0.98
N SER A 101 -12.96 -18.20 1.76
CA SER A 101 -11.83 -18.67 2.55
C SER A 101 -12.26 -19.70 3.58
N THR A 102 -13.43 -19.55 4.19
CA THR A 102 -13.95 -20.51 5.18
C THR A 102 -14.25 -21.85 4.50
N GLU A 103 -14.86 -21.83 3.31
CA GLU A 103 -15.09 -23.03 2.50
C GLU A 103 -13.77 -23.74 2.18
N ILE A 104 -12.75 -23.00 1.73
CA ILE A 104 -11.43 -23.55 1.37
C ILE A 104 -10.74 -24.17 2.60
N LEU A 105 -10.83 -23.53 3.77
CA LEU A 105 -10.19 -24.02 4.99
C LEU A 105 -10.83 -25.30 5.55
N ASN A 106 -12.09 -25.57 5.20
CA ASN A 106 -12.78 -26.80 5.57
C ASN A 106 -12.33 -28.01 4.74
N ASP A 107 -11.72 -27.79 3.58
CA ASP A 107 -11.17 -28.84 2.72
C ASP A 107 -9.65 -29.00 3.00
N PRO A 108 -9.20 -30.16 3.53
CA PRO A 108 -7.80 -30.35 3.93
C PRO A 108 -6.82 -30.32 2.74
N GLU A 109 -7.27 -30.63 1.52
CA GLU A 109 -6.41 -30.59 0.35
C GLU A 109 -6.26 -29.17 -0.18
N LYS A 110 -7.37 -28.41 -0.25
CA LYS A 110 -7.34 -27.01 -0.69
C LYS A 110 -6.63 -26.13 0.34
N LYS A 111 -6.82 -26.43 1.62
CA LYS A 111 -6.10 -25.80 2.74
C LYS A 111 -4.58 -25.86 2.57
N LYS A 112 -4.03 -27.01 2.14
CA LYS A 112 -2.58 -27.17 1.91
C LYS A 112 -2.05 -26.26 0.81
N VAL A 113 -2.85 -26.00 -0.23
CA VAL A 113 -2.45 -25.14 -1.37
C VAL A 113 -2.15 -23.71 -0.91
N ILE A 114 -2.98 -23.17 -0.01
CA ILE A 114 -2.95 -21.75 0.39
C ILE A 114 -2.19 -21.51 1.71
N GLN A 115 -1.82 -22.57 2.41
CA GLN A 115 -1.27 -22.51 3.77
C GLN A 115 -0.02 -21.64 3.88
N GLN A 116 0.96 -21.90 3.01
CA GLN A 116 2.23 -21.18 3.03
C GLN A 116 2.02 -19.70 2.73
N ASP A 117 1.18 -19.39 1.74
CA ASP A 117 0.88 -18.05 1.30
C ASP A 117 0.21 -17.20 2.38
N ILE A 118 -0.83 -17.74 3.03
CA ILE A 118 -1.56 -17.02 4.08
C ILE A 118 -0.70 -16.83 5.32
N THR A 119 0.12 -17.82 5.68
CA THR A 119 1.04 -17.71 6.83
C THR A 119 2.11 -16.64 6.57
N MET A 120 2.66 -16.61 5.36
CA MET A 120 3.61 -15.58 4.93
C MET A 120 2.94 -14.20 4.93
N LEU A 121 1.72 -14.08 4.40
CA LEU A 121 0.94 -12.84 4.39
C LEU A 121 0.74 -12.28 5.81
N GLN A 122 0.28 -13.10 6.76
CA GLN A 122 0.06 -12.66 8.13
C GLN A 122 1.36 -12.16 8.78
N THR A 123 2.45 -12.90 8.56
CA THR A 123 3.77 -12.55 9.09
C THR A 123 4.27 -11.22 8.53
N LEU A 124 4.18 -11.07 7.22
CA LEU A 124 4.55 -9.87 6.47
C LEU A 124 3.74 -8.66 6.94
N ILE A 125 2.41 -8.78 7.04
CA ILE A 125 1.55 -7.69 7.50
C ILE A 125 1.93 -7.27 8.90
N LYS A 126 2.10 -8.23 9.82
CA LYS A 126 2.48 -7.95 11.20
C LYS A 126 3.79 -7.15 11.27
N TYR A 127 4.84 -7.61 10.57
CA TYR A 127 6.13 -6.91 10.58
C TYR A 127 6.08 -5.58 9.83
N TYR A 128 5.30 -5.47 8.76
CA TYR A 128 5.11 -4.21 8.03
C TYR A 128 4.46 -3.13 8.94
N PHE A 129 3.40 -3.48 9.69
CA PHE A 129 2.79 -2.56 10.64
C PHE A 129 3.73 -2.20 11.81
N ILE A 130 4.46 -3.18 12.36
CA ILE A 130 5.44 -2.94 13.43
C ILE A 130 6.57 -2.02 12.94
N LEU A 131 7.13 -2.30 11.77
CA LEU A 131 8.22 -1.52 11.19
C LEU A 131 7.79 -0.05 11.01
N ASN A 132 6.64 0.19 10.37
CA ASN A 132 6.14 1.54 10.16
C ASN A 132 5.83 2.26 11.49
N LEU A 133 5.29 1.54 12.49
CA LEU A 133 5.04 2.10 13.82
C LEU A 133 6.35 2.50 14.53
N VAL A 134 7.39 1.68 14.41
CA VAL A 134 8.71 1.99 14.96
C VAL A 134 9.31 3.20 14.24
N LEU A 135 9.27 3.24 12.91
CA LEU A 135 9.82 4.34 12.11
C LEU A 135 9.17 5.68 12.47
N ILE A 136 7.84 5.75 12.54
CA ILE A 136 7.16 7.00 12.90
C ILE A 136 7.43 7.40 14.36
N SER A 137 7.57 6.42 15.26
CA SER A 137 7.88 6.70 16.67
C SER A 137 9.30 7.24 16.82
N VAL A 138 10.27 6.62 16.14
CA VAL A 138 11.67 7.09 16.13
C VAL A 138 11.73 8.51 15.58
N TYR A 139 11.06 8.78 14.46
CA TYR A 139 10.99 10.11 13.88
C TYR A 139 10.41 11.15 14.87
N ASN A 140 9.19 10.91 15.37
CA ASN A 140 8.48 11.86 16.24
C ASN A 140 9.16 12.13 17.59
N PHE A 141 9.76 11.10 18.20
CA PHE A 141 10.38 11.22 19.52
C PHE A 141 11.87 11.56 19.46
N SER A 142 12.52 11.50 18.29
CA SER A 142 13.92 11.92 18.14
C SER A 142 14.15 13.39 18.50
N THR A 143 13.19 14.28 18.17
CA THR A 143 13.33 15.73 18.39
C THR A 143 13.47 16.11 19.87
N PRO A 144 12.61 15.67 20.81
CA PRO A 144 12.84 15.91 22.23
C PRO A 144 14.15 15.33 22.76
N PHE A 145 14.57 14.14 22.31
CA PHE A 145 15.86 13.57 22.71
C PHE A 145 17.03 14.44 22.25
N TYR A 146 16.96 14.97 21.02
CA TYR A 146 17.94 15.89 20.49
C TYR A 146 17.97 17.21 21.27
N ILE A 147 16.80 17.81 21.55
CA ILE A 147 16.69 19.04 22.37
C ILE A 147 17.28 18.83 23.75
N LEU A 148 16.97 17.70 24.40
CA LEU A 148 17.50 17.37 25.72
C LEU A 148 19.03 17.18 25.70
N TYR A 149 19.55 16.46 24.70
CA TYR A 149 20.99 16.25 24.53
C TYR A 149 21.73 17.56 24.30
N HIS A 150 21.19 18.43 23.44
CA HIS A 150 21.75 19.76 23.19
C HIS A 150 21.79 20.58 24.49
N TYR A 151 20.67 20.66 25.21
CA TYR A 151 20.60 21.39 26.47
C TYR A 151 21.60 20.90 27.53
N ILE A 152 21.80 19.57 27.65
CA ILE A 152 22.77 19.01 28.59
C ILE A 152 24.20 19.43 28.23
N THR A 153 24.50 19.54 26.93
CA THR A 153 25.85 19.78 26.41
C THR A 153 26.20 21.27 26.35
N THR A 154 25.31 22.09 25.80
CA THR A 154 25.56 23.53 25.54
C THR A 154 24.95 24.45 26.58
N ARG A 155 23.99 23.97 27.38
CA ARG A 155 23.15 24.78 28.28
C ARG A 155 22.28 25.81 27.56
N GLU A 156 22.08 25.65 26.27
CA GLU A 156 21.24 26.52 25.45
C GLU A 156 19.87 25.88 25.19
N GLU A 157 18.82 26.70 25.31
CA GLU A 157 17.45 26.30 25.00
C GLU A 157 17.19 26.43 23.50
N ILE A 158 16.73 25.35 22.88
CA ILE A 158 16.40 25.27 21.45
C ILE A 158 14.99 24.72 21.26
N PHE A 159 14.27 25.25 20.27
CA PHE A 159 12.86 24.92 20.01
C PHE A 159 12.66 24.28 18.63
N TYR A 160 13.32 23.15 18.37
CA TYR A 160 13.14 22.42 17.12
C TYR A 160 11.82 21.65 17.08
N LEU A 161 11.15 21.66 15.93
CA LEU A 161 9.95 20.86 15.68
C LEU A 161 10.32 19.61 14.87
N PRO A 162 9.61 18.48 15.08
CA PRO A 162 9.84 17.26 14.31
C PRO A 162 9.54 17.43 12.82
N TYR A 163 8.59 18.31 12.49
CA TYR A 163 8.25 18.67 11.13
C TYR A 163 8.48 20.16 10.93
N SER A 164 8.95 20.54 9.75
CA SER A 164 9.17 21.95 9.41
C SER A 164 7.85 22.60 8.98
N VAL A 165 7.17 23.22 9.95
CA VAL A 165 5.85 23.84 9.78
C VAL A 165 5.92 25.35 9.97
N LEU A 166 5.08 26.09 9.23
CA LEU A 166 4.91 27.52 9.39
C LEU A 166 3.57 27.83 10.05
N VAL A 167 3.61 28.26 11.31
CA VAL A 167 2.44 28.68 12.09
C VAL A 167 2.39 30.21 12.23
N PRO A 168 1.20 30.82 12.44
CA PRO A 168 1.05 32.28 12.48
C PRO A 168 1.54 32.94 13.78
N PHE A 169 2.10 32.18 14.72
CA PHE A 169 2.58 32.64 16.02
C PHE A 169 3.99 32.09 16.31
N SER A 170 4.72 32.70 17.25
CA SER A 170 6.07 32.24 17.61
C SER A 170 6.05 30.91 18.37
N THR A 171 6.93 30.00 17.98
CA THR A 171 7.17 28.68 18.60
C THR A 171 8.34 28.68 19.59
N GLU A 172 8.96 29.83 19.86
CA GLU A 172 10.11 29.98 20.76
C GLU A 172 9.71 30.02 22.26
N THR A 173 8.56 29.45 22.60
CA THR A 173 8.08 29.34 23.98
C THR A 173 7.54 27.95 24.22
N TRP A 174 7.81 27.37 25.40
CA TRP A 174 7.41 26.01 25.73
C TRP A 174 5.91 25.74 25.57
N CYS A 175 5.04 26.69 25.88
CA CYS A 175 3.59 26.51 25.73
C CYS A 175 3.20 26.36 24.26
N ASN A 176 3.62 27.30 23.40
CA ASN A 176 3.31 27.26 21.98
C ASN A 176 3.99 26.07 21.29
N TRP A 177 5.24 25.79 21.63
CA TRP A 177 5.97 24.63 21.13
C TRP A 177 5.27 23.32 21.47
N CYS A 178 4.83 23.12 22.72
CA CYS A 178 4.11 21.91 23.12
C CYS A 178 2.80 21.71 22.35
N ILE A 179 2.05 22.79 22.08
CA ILE A 179 0.80 22.73 21.31
C ILE A 179 1.08 22.24 19.89
N VAL A 180 2.05 22.86 19.20
CA VAL A 180 2.43 22.50 17.83
C VAL A 180 3.02 21.08 17.81
N TYR A 181 3.90 20.74 18.74
CA TYR A 181 4.53 19.42 18.84
C TYR A 181 3.49 18.30 19.00
N ILE A 182 2.53 18.45 19.92
CA ILE A 182 1.44 17.48 20.14
C ILE A 182 0.59 17.34 18.88
N HIS A 183 0.26 18.46 18.21
CA HIS A 183 -0.48 18.44 16.96
C HIS A 183 0.27 17.65 15.87
N SER A 184 1.56 17.96 15.66
CA SER A 184 2.37 17.34 14.61
C SER A 184 2.56 15.83 14.83
N ILE A 185 2.86 15.39 16.06
CA ILE A 185 2.98 13.95 16.36
C ILE A 185 1.66 13.23 16.11
N PHE A 186 0.56 13.82 16.55
CA PHE A 186 -0.76 13.23 16.37
C PHE A 186 -1.08 13.05 14.88
N CYS A 187 -0.84 14.07 14.08
CA CYS A 187 -0.98 14.01 12.63
C CYS A 187 -0.01 12.99 11.99
N GLY A 188 1.25 12.91 12.44
CA GLY A 188 2.21 11.89 11.98
C GLY A 188 1.68 10.47 12.19
N PHE A 189 1.12 10.16 13.37
CA PHE A 189 0.49 8.86 13.63
C PHE A 189 -0.76 8.61 12.79
N ILE A 190 -1.60 9.63 12.54
CA ILE A 190 -2.78 9.49 11.66
C ILE A 190 -2.33 9.19 10.23
N CYS A 191 -1.33 9.91 9.74
CA CYS A 191 -0.76 9.73 8.41
C CYS A 191 -0.26 8.29 8.21
N THR A 192 0.55 7.78 9.15
CA THR A 192 1.02 6.38 9.13
C THR A 192 -0.14 5.39 9.23
N LEU A 193 -1.15 5.65 10.06
CA LEU A 193 -2.32 4.78 10.18
C LEU A 193 -3.09 4.67 8.86
N TYR A 194 -3.35 5.80 8.19
CA TYR A 194 -4.06 5.85 6.92
C TYR A 194 -3.31 5.08 5.84
N PHE A 195 -2.03 5.40 5.70
CA PHE A 195 -1.14 4.81 4.70
C PHE A 195 -0.99 3.30 4.87
N THR A 196 -0.61 2.85 6.07
CA THR A 196 -0.38 1.42 6.34
C THR A 196 -1.67 0.60 6.30
N THR A 197 -2.82 1.19 6.63
CA THR A 197 -4.11 0.48 6.56
C THR A 197 -4.54 0.24 5.11
N VAL A 198 -4.35 1.21 4.22
CA VAL A 198 -4.67 1.03 2.80
C VAL A 198 -3.77 -0.03 2.17
N ASP A 199 -2.47 0.00 2.47
CA ASP A 199 -1.52 -0.99 1.96
C ASP A 199 -1.79 -2.39 2.53
N GLY A 200 -2.05 -2.48 3.84
CA GLY A 200 -2.45 -3.73 4.47
C GLY A 200 -3.74 -4.30 3.88
N LEU A 201 -4.72 -3.45 3.56
CA LEU A 201 -5.94 -3.86 2.86
C LEU A 201 -5.63 -4.42 1.47
N TYR A 202 -4.77 -3.73 0.71
CA TYR A 202 -4.33 -4.19 -0.62
C TYR A 202 -3.67 -5.57 -0.54
N PHE A 203 -2.74 -5.79 0.40
CA PHE A 203 -2.06 -7.07 0.58
C PHE A 203 -3.03 -8.18 0.92
N VAL A 204 -3.96 -7.96 1.85
CA VAL A 204 -4.93 -8.97 2.27
C VAL A 204 -5.86 -9.32 1.12
N LEU A 205 -6.60 -8.35 0.57
CA LEU A 205 -7.64 -8.65 -0.39
C LEU A 205 -7.06 -9.26 -1.67
N THR A 206 -5.93 -8.73 -2.17
CA THR A 206 -5.24 -9.29 -3.34
C THR A 206 -4.77 -10.71 -3.08
N SER A 207 -4.13 -10.98 -1.94
CA SER A 207 -3.64 -12.32 -1.61
C SER A 207 -4.77 -13.34 -1.51
N TYR A 208 -5.93 -12.98 -0.93
CA TYR A 208 -7.06 -13.90 -0.84
C TYR A 208 -7.70 -14.17 -2.21
N VAL A 209 -7.80 -13.17 -3.10
CA VAL A 209 -8.20 -13.41 -4.49
C VAL A 209 -7.22 -14.35 -5.20
N CYS A 210 -5.91 -14.12 -5.05
CA CYS A 210 -4.89 -15.02 -5.58
C CYS A 210 -5.02 -16.46 -5.05
N SER A 211 -5.29 -16.62 -3.75
CA SER A 211 -5.52 -17.93 -3.14
C SER A 211 -6.72 -18.66 -3.75
N ILE A 212 -7.80 -17.94 -4.09
CA ILE A 212 -8.97 -18.56 -4.74
C ILE A 212 -8.64 -18.97 -6.17
N PHE A 213 -7.89 -18.15 -6.93
CA PHE A 213 -7.38 -18.55 -8.25
C PHE A 213 -6.51 -19.81 -8.15
N ALA A 214 -5.58 -19.87 -7.18
CA ALA A 214 -4.70 -21.02 -7.00
C ALA A 214 -5.48 -22.32 -6.72
N VAL A 215 -6.49 -22.25 -5.85
CA VAL A 215 -7.38 -23.39 -5.54
C VAL A 215 -8.19 -23.79 -6.78
N LEU A 216 -8.77 -22.83 -7.49
CA LEU A 216 -9.52 -23.10 -8.71
C LEU A 216 -8.64 -23.72 -9.80
N SER A 217 -7.38 -23.28 -9.93
CA SER A 217 -6.39 -23.85 -10.84
C SER A 217 -6.15 -25.33 -10.54
N LYS A 218 -6.00 -25.68 -9.25
CA LYS A 218 -5.87 -27.07 -8.83
C LYS A 218 -7.12 -27.89 -9.14
N ASP A 219 -8.30 -27.37 -8.79
CA ASP A 219 -9.59 -28.03 -9.05
C ASP A 219 -9.77 -28.32 -10.55
N ILE A 220 -9.34 -27.40 -11.42
CA ILE A 220 -9.37 -27.58 -12.88
C ILE A 220 -8.40 -28.65 -13.34
N GLN A 221 -7.16 -28.63 -12.85
CA GLN A 221 -6.12 -29.57 -13.27
C GLN A 221 -6.47 -31.02 -12.92
N GLU A 222 -7.18 -31.23 -11.79
CA GLU A 222 -7.59 -32.53 -11.31
C GLU A 222 -8.91 -33.04 -11.91
N LEU A 223 -9.52 -32.30 -12.86
CA LEU A 223 -10.72 -32.73 -13.55
C LEU A 223 -10.51 -34.04 -14.33
N LYS A 224 -11.20 -35.09 -13.89
CA LYS A 224 -11.29 -36.39 -14.59
C LYS A 224 -12.75 -36.70 -14.90
N ASN A 225 -13.06 -37.00 -16.16
CA ASN A 225 -14.42 -37.35 -16.62
C ASN A 225 -15.50 -36.40 -16.08
N ALA A 226 -15.25 -35.08 -16.18
CA ALA A 226 -16.11 -34.07 -15.59
C ALA A 226 -17.53 -34.14 -16.15
N SER A 227 -18.52 -34.20 -15.25
CA SER A 227 -19.91 -34.03 -15.65
C SER A 227 -20.15 -32.60 -16.13
N ASP A 228 -21.11 -32.40 -17.03
CA ASP A 228 -21.49 -31.06 -17.51
C ASP A 228 -21.87 -30.12 -16.33
N ALA A 229 -22.40 -30.67 -15.23
CA ALA A 229 -22.72 -29.93 -14.02
C ALA A 229 -21.46 -29.44 -13.27
N THR A 230 -20.45 -30.30 -13.12
CA THR A 230 -19.16 -29.96 -12.50
C THR A 230 -18.44 -28.86 -13.28
N LEU A 231 -18.44 -28.98 -14.61
CA LEU A 231 -17.77 -28.00 -15.46
C LEU A 231 -18.50 -26.65 -15.45
N LYS A 232 -19.84 -26.67 -15.40
CA LYS A 232 -20.65 -25.47 -15.22
C LYS A 232 -20.35 -24.78 -13.89
N ASP A 233 -20.13 -25.53 -12.81
CA ASP A 233 -19.72 -24.97 -11.51
C ASP A 233 -18.35 -24.30 -11.59
N ILE A 234 -17.35 -24.96 -12.20
CA ILE A 234 -16.02 -24.39 -12.40
C ILE A 234 -16.05 -23.08 -13.19
N VAL A 235 -16.83 -23.04 -14.27
CA VAL A 235 -16.99 -21.82 -15.07
C VAL A 235 -17.61 -20.69 -14.23
N LYS A 236 -18.63 -20.99 -13.43
CA LYS A 236 -19.25 -20.02 -12.52
C LYS A 236 -18.27 -19.53 -11.46
N ARG A 237 -17.49 -20.42 -10.84
CA ARG A 237 -16.46 -20.05 -9.88
C ARG A 237 -15.39 -19.17 -10.53
N HIS A 238 -14.94 -19.51 -11.74
CA HIS A 238 -14.00 -18.66 -12.48
C HIS A 238 -14.57 -17.26 -12.74
N GLN A 239 -15.81 -17.17 -13.24
CA GLN A 239 -16.49 -15.88 -13.45
C GLN A 239 -16.58 -15.07 -12.16
N TYR A 240 -16.95 -15.73 -11.06
CA TYR A 240 -17.05 -15.08 -9.77
C TYR A 240 -15.72 -14.52 -9.27
N VAL A 241 -14.61 -15.26 -9.41
CA VAL A 241 -13.29 -14.77 -9.00
C VAL A 241 -12.79 -13.64 -9.90
N LEU A 242 -13.16 -13.65 -11.18
CA LEU A 242 -12.91 -12.51 -12.08
C LEU A 242 -13.64 -11.25 -11.59
N GLU A 243 -14.90 -11.36 -11.17
CA GLU A 243 -15.64 -10.23 -10.57
C GLU A 243 -14.95 -9.71 -9.29
N LEU A 244 -14.42 -10.59 -8.43
CA LEU A 244 -13.65 -10.17 -7.25
C LEU A 244 -12.36 -9.42 -7.62
N ALA A 245 -11.70 -9.82 -8.72
CA ALA A 245 -10.52 -9.13 -9.24
C ALA A 245 -10.87 -7.76 -9.86
N ASP A 246 -12.02 -7.65 -10.52
CA ASP A 246 -12.54 -6.37 -11.01
C ASP A 246 -12.91 -5.42 -9.85
N ASP A 247 -13.52 -5.95 -8.77
CA ASP A 247 -13.80 -5.21 -7.53
C ASP A 247 -12.48 -4.69 -6.89
N LEU A 248 -11.41 -5.50 -6.90
CA LEU A 248 -10.08 -5.08 -6.44
C LEU A 248 -9.53 -3.92 -7.27
N GLU A 249 -9.58 -4.02 -8.60
CA GLU A 249 -9.10 -2.97 -9.49
C GLU A 249 -9.88 -1.66 -9.27
N LEU A 250 -11.20 -1.75 -9.12
CA LEU A 250 -12.05 -0.60 -8.85
C LEU A 250 -11.65 0.14 -7.55
N VAL A 251 -11.32 -0.61 -6.49
CA VAL A 251 -10.91 -0.02 -5.19
C VAL A 251 -9.51 0.57 -5.26
N PHE A 252 -8.55 -0.09 -5.92
CA PHE A 252 -7.12 0.22 -5.78
C PHE A 252 -6.50 0.96 -6.97
N THR A 253 -7.20 1.12 -8.09
CA THR A 253 -6.63 1.78 -9.28
C THR A 253 -6.13 3.20 -9.00
N LEU A 254 -6.89 3.97 -8.20
CA LEU A 254 -6.56 5.35 -7.86
C LEU A 254 -5.52 5.46 -6.72
N PRO A 255 -5.62 4.72 -5.60
CA PRO A 255 -4.53 4.61 -4.61
C PRO A 255 -3.19 4.21 -5.23
N ASN A 256 -3.18 3.23 -6.14
CA ASN A 256 -1.97 2.78 -6.83
C ASN A 256 -1.39 3.86 -7.75
N PHE A 257 -2.24 4.63 -8.43
CA PHE A 257 -1.80 5.76 -9.24
C PHE A 257 -1.03 6.79 -8.42
N PHE A 258 -1.58 7.22 -7.28
CA PHE A 258 -0.89 8.17 -6.41
C PHE A 258 0.37 7.58 -5.78
N ASN A 259 0.37 6.28 -5.47
CA ASN A 259 1.55 5.59 -4.97
C ASN A 259 2.71 5.60 -5.99
N VAL A 260 2.39 5.39 -7.28
CA VAL A 260 3.38 5.47 -8.36
C VAL A 260 3.87 6.90 -8.56
N LEU A 261 2.95 7.87 -8.62
CA LEU A 261 3.27 9.27 -8.89
C LEU A 261 4.11 9.88 -7.76
N VAL A 262 3.58 9.87 -6.53
CA VAL A 262 4.23 10.47 -5.37
C VAL A 262 5.48 9.69 -4.98
N GLY A 263 5.43 8.35 -5.03
CA GLY A 263 6.60 7.52 -4.74
C GLY A 263 7.78 7.77 -5.70
N SER A 264 7.51 8.08 -6.98
CA SER A 264 8.59 8.44 -7.92
C SER A 264 9.27 9.77 -7.57
N LEU A 265 8.50 10.73 -7.04
CA LEU A 265 9.03 12.02 -6.57
C LEU A 265 9.83 11.85 -5.28
N GLU A 266 9.33 11.03 -4.34
CA GLU A 266 10.03 10.71 -3.09
C GLU A 266 11.37 10.01 -3.35
N ILE A 267 11.39 8.98 -4.20
CA ILE A 267 12.63 8.27 -4.57
C ILE A 267 13.63 9.25 -5.20
N CYS A 268 13.14 10.15 -6.05
CA CYS A 268 13.98 11.14 -6.71
C CYS A 268 14.60 12.13 -5.71
N ALA A 269 13.79 12.72 -4.83
CA ALA A 269 14.24 13.67 -3.81
C ALA A 269 15.20 13.02 -2.80
N LEU A 270 14.87 11.83 -2.29
CA LEU A 270 15.74 11.10 -1.37
C LEU A 270 17.03 10.63 -2.04
N GLY A 271 16.97 10.20 -3.30
CA GLY A 271 18.14 9.83 -4.10
C GLY A 271 19.09 11.00 -4.32
N LEU A 272 18.56 12.21 -4.53
CA LEU A 272 19.38 13.43 -4.62
C LEU A 272 20.14 13.70 -3.33
N ASN A 273 19.44 13.65 -2.20
CA ASN A 273 20.01 13.91 -0.89
C ASN A 273 21.04 12.86 -0.46
N LEU A 274 20.86 11.59 -0.84
CA LEU A 274 21.88 10.57 -0.59
C LEU A 274 23.18 10.79 -1.37
N MET A 275 23.12 11.46 -2.52
CA MET A 275 24.27 11.64 -3.42
C MET A 275 25.01 12.95 -3.19
N ILE A 276 24.29 14.01 -2.82
CA ILE A 276 24.81 15.39 -2.73
C ILE A 276 24.73 15.93 -1.29
N GLY A 277 23.86 15.37 -0.45
CA GLY A 277 23.64 15.82 0.92
C GLY A 277 24.79 15.52 1.88
N ASP A 278 24.69 16.12 3.06
CA ASP A 278 25.67 15.96 4.12
C ASP A 278 25.65 14.54 4.71
N TRP A 279 26.83 14.05 5.12
CA TRP A 279 27.00 12.72 5.71
C TRP A 279 26.14 12.48 6.96
N GLY A 280 25.77 13.55 7.68
CA GLY A 280 24.90 13.48 8.86
C GLY A 280 23.46 13.04 8.55
N ASP A 281 22.95 13.36 7.37
CA ASP A 281 21.56 13.12 6.97
C ASP A 281 21.36 11.78 6.25
N VAL A 282 22.45 11.19 5.76
CA VAL A 282 22.47 9.93 5.00
C VAL A 282 21.71 8.79 5.70
N PRO A 283 21.86 8.54 7.02
CA PRO A 283 21.13 7.45 7.68
C PRO A 283 19.60 7.61 7.62
N GLY A 284 19.10 8.83 7.81
CA GLY A 284 17.66 9.13 7.74
C GLY A 284 17.12 8.98 6.33
N CYS A 285 17.82 9.55 5.34
CA CYS A 285 17.48 9.42 3.93
C CYS A 285 17.47 7.97 3.46
N PHE A 286 18.46 7.18 3.87
CA PHE A 286 18.56 5.78 3.49
C PHE A 286 17.40 4.96 4.06
N LEU A 287 17.07 5.16 5.34
CA LEU A 287 15.93 4.50 5.98
C LEU A 287 14.62 4.87 5.28
N PHE A 288 14.39 6.16 5.00
CA PHE A 288 13.18 6.61 4.30
C PHE A 288 13.10 6.00 2.89
N LEU A 289 14.18 6.10 2.11
CA LEU A 289 14.24 5.56 0.75
C LEU A 289 13.97 4.04 0.74
N SER A 290 14.59 3.30 1.68
CA SER A 290 14.38 1.87 1.80
C SER A 290 12.92 1.52 2.13
N SER A 291 12.25 2.34 2.93
CA SER A 291 10.83 2.18 3.28
C SER A 291 9.93 2.35 2.06
N VAL A 292 10.13 3.42 1.28
CA VAL A 292 9.35 3.70 0.05
C VAL A 292 9.60 2.61 -1.00
N LEU A 293 10.85 2.21 -1.21
CA LEU A 293 11.20 1.13 -2.14
C LEU A 293 10.57 -0.20 -1.73
N LEU A 294 10.67 -0.55 -0.44
CA LEU A 294 10.06 -1.78 0.09
C LEU A 294 8.55 -1.76 -0.14
N GLN A 295 7.88 -0.65 0.15
CA GLN A 295 6.44 -0.53 -0.04
C GLN A 295 6.02 -0.73 -1.51
N ILE A 296 6.62 0.00 -2.46
CA ILE A 296 6.26 -0.11 -3.88
C ILE A 296 6.61 -1.51 -4.41
N PHE A 297 7.72 -2.09 -3.95
CA PHE A 297 8.09 -3.46 -4.27
C PHE A 297 7.03 -4.45 -3.77
N MET A 298 6.60 -4.34 -2.51
CA MET A 298 5.57 -5.21 -1.94
C MET A 298 4.25 -5.13 -2.72
N ILE A 299 3.79 -3.92 -3.04
CA ILE A 299 2.59 -3.71 -3.87
C ILE A 299 2.73 -4.42 -5.24
N SER A 300 3.92 -4.35 -5.83
CA SER A 300 4.23 -4.99 -7.12
C SER A 300 4.33 -6.51 -7.02
N VAL A 301 4.83 -7.07 -5.91
CA VAL A 301 4.85 -8.53 -5.64
C VAL A 301 3.43 -9.09 -5.63
N PHE A 302 2.50 -8.45 -4.91
CA PHE A 302 1.11 -8.92 -4.87
C PHE A 302 0.39 -8.72 -6.20
N GLY A 303 0.68 -7.63 -6.92
CA GLY A 303 0.16 -7.41 -8.27
C GLY A 303 0.64 -8.46 -9.28
N GLU A 304 1.94 -8.78 -9.26
CA GLU A 304 2.51 -9.86 -10.07
C GLU A 304 1.89 -11.22 -9.72
N LYS A 305 1.71 -11.49 -8.42
CA LYS A 305 1.08 -12.73 -7.97
C LYS A 305 -0.33 -12.88 -8.54
N LEU A 306 -1.12 -11.81 -8.61
CA LEU A 306 -2.44 -11.85 -9.23
C LEU A 306 -2.38 -12.20 -10.72
N ILE A 307 -1.41 -11.61 -11.44
CA ILE A 307 -1.18 -11.92 -12.86
C ILE A 307 -0.81 -13.39 -13.02
N SER A 308 0.11 -13.89 -12.18
CA SER A 308 0.55 -15.28 -12.22
C SER A 308 -0.60 -16.25 -11.94
N GLU A 309 -1.30 -16.10 -10.81
CA GLU A 309 -2.37 -17.03 -10.42
C GLU A 309 -3.55 -17.01 -11.39
N SER A 310 -3.92 -15.84 -11.94
CA SER A 310 -4.98 -15.76 -12.93
C SER A 310 -4.60 -16.39 -14.27
N THR A 311 -3.32 -16.31 -14.68
CA THR A 311 -2.83 -16.97 -15.91
C THR A 311 -2.80 -18.49 -15.76
N LYS A 312 -2.42 -19.00 -14.58
CA LYS A 312 -2.35 -20.45 -14.31
C LYS A 312 -3.65 -21.20 -14.59
N ILE A 313 -4.80 -20.54 -14.50
CA ILE A 313 -6.09 -21.13 -14.87
C ILE A 313 -6.07 -21.69 -16.31
N SER A 314 -5.46 -20.97 -17.26
CA SER A 314 -5.33 -21.44 -18.65
C SER A 314 -4.43 -22.66 -18.73
N ASP A 315 -3.33 -22.68 -18.00
CA ASP A 315 -2.35 -23.77 -18.00
C ASP A 315 -2.94 -25.03 -17.36
N SER A 316 -3.61 -24.89 -16.22
CA SER A 316 -4.33 -25.99 -15.57
C SER A 316 -5.45 -26.55 -16.45
N ALA A 317 -6.19 -25.69 -17.16
CA ALA A 317 -7.21 -26.13 -18.12
C ALA A 317 -6.61 -26.88 -19.32
N PHE A 318 -5.41 -26.50 -19.76
CA PHE A 318 -4.68 -27.25 -20.78
C PHE A 318 -4.21 -28.62 -20.29
N LEU A 319 -3.75 -28.69 -19.02
CA LEU A 319 -3.14 -29.87 -18.43
C LEU A 319 -4.15 -30.90 -17.89
N CYS A 320 -5.44 -30.56 -17.77
CA CYS A 320 -6.45 -31.54 -17.42
C CYS A 320 -6.67 -32.56 -18.56
N ASN A 321 -7.32 -33.70 -18.27
CA ASN A 321 -7.60 -34.75 -19.27
C ASN A 321 -8.74 -34.37 -20.26
N TRP A 322 -8.79 -33.12 -20.73
CA TRP A 322 -9.85 -32.61 -21.61
C TRP A 322 -9.99 -33.41 -22.91
N TYR A 323 -8.90 -34.00 -23.41
CA TYR A 323 -8.90 -34.82 -24.63
C TYR A 323 -9.69 -36.14 -24.46
N GLU A 324 -9.89 -36.61 -23.23
CA GLU A 324 -10.70 -37.80 -22.90
C GLU A 324 -12.19 -37.45 -22.68
N MET A 325 -12.53 -36.16 -22.56
CA MET A 325 -13.89 -35.72 -22.24
C MET A 325 -14.85 -35.73 -23.44
N ASN A 326 -16.15 -35.62 -23.15
CA ASN A 326 -17.20 -35.49 -24.17
C ASN A 326 -17.05 -34.19 -25.01
N SER A 327 -17.74 -34.12 -26.15
CA SER A 327 -17.63 -32.95 -27.07
C SER A 327 -18.04 -31.63 -26.40
N THR A 328 -19.07 -31.65 -25.55
CA THR A 328 -19.58 -30.48 -24.83
C THR A 328 -18.55 -29.92 -23.83
N SER A 329 -17.93 -30.80 -23.06
CA SER A 329 -16.90 -30.44 -22.07
C SER A 329 -15.65 -29.92 -22.75
N LYS A 330 -15.22 -30.54 -23.86
CA LYS A 330 -14.10 -30.05 -24.69
C LYS A 330 -14.30 -28.61 -25.14
N LYS A 331 -15.49 -28.27 -25.66
CA LYS A 331 -15.82 -26.90 -26.08
C LYS A 331 -15.79 -25.93 -24.91
N THR A 332 -16.32 -26.33 -23.76
CA THR A 332 -16.38 -25.47 -22.57
C THR A 332 -14.98 -25.20 -21.99
N ILE A 333 -14.11 -26.21 -21.93
CA ILE A 333 -12.71 -26.04 -21.52
C ILE A 333 -11.96 -25.14 -22.51
N LEU A 334 -12.18 -25.30 -23.82
CA LEU A 334 -11.58 -24.42 -24.82
C LEU A 334 -11.96 -22.95 -24.61
N VAL A 335 -13.23 -22.67 -24.29
CA VAL A 335 -13.70 -21.31 -23.94
C VAL A 335 -13.03 -20.82 -22.65
N LEU A 336 -12.96 -21.66 -21.62
CA LEU A 336 -12.30 -21.35 -20.35
C LEU A 336 -10.83 -20.95 -20.57
N MET A 337 -10.07 -21.76 -21.31
CA MET A 337 -8.68 -21.47 -21.68
C MET A 337 -8.56 -20.14 -22.44
N THR A 338 -9.43 -19.93 -23.43
CA THR A 338 -9.41 -18.71 -24.25
C THR A 338 -9.65 -17.46 -23.39
N ARG A 339 -10.59 -17.53 -22.41
CA ARG A 339 -10.84 -16.43 -21.48
C ARG A 339 -9.69 -16.23 -20.48
N ALA A 340 -9.12 -17.31 -19.96
CA ALA A 340 -8.05 -17.28 -18.96
C ALA A 340 -6.70 -16.78 -19.52
N ARG A 341 -6.49 -16.85 -20.84
CA ARG A 341 -5.34 -16.21 -21.52
C ARG A 341 -5.26 -14.70 -21.34
N LYS A 342 -6.37 -14.04 -20.98
CA LYS A 342 -6.36 -12.64 -20.57
C LYS A 342 -6.21 -12.58 -19.04
N PRO A 343 -4.99 -12.35 -18.52
CA PRO A 343 -4.76 -12.32 -17.07
C PRO A 343 -5.49 -11.16 -16.41
N GLN A 344 -5.66 -11.27 -15.10
CA GLN A 344 -6.13 -10.20 -14.26
C GLN A 344 -4.93 -9.45 -13.69
N TRP A 345 -4.95 -8.13 -13.80
CA TRP A 345 -3.88 -7.26 -13.33
C TRP A 345 -4.48 -6.04 -12.65
N LEU A 346 -3.72 -5.46 -11.72
CA LEU A 346 -4.05 -4.20 -11.10
C LEU A 346 -3.30 -3.07 -11.80
N THR A 347 -3.92 -1.91 -11.96
CA THR A 347 -3.32 -0.77 -12.64
C THR A 347 -3.20 0.47 -11.76
N ALA A 348 -2.33 1.39 -12.17
CA ALA A 348 -2.24 2.75 -11.68
C ALA A 348 -3.08 3.65 -12.60
N ASN A 349 -4.41 3.65 -12.44
CA ASN A 349 -5.35 4.40 -13.27
C ASN A 349 -5.10 4.23 -14.79
N LYS A 350 -4.84 2.98 -15.23
CA LYS A 350 -4.50 2.60 -16.61
C LYS A 350 -3.18 3.15 -17.19
N PHE A 351 -2.40 3.95 -16.44
CA PHE A 351 -1.09 4.43 -16.88
C PHE A 351 -0.02 3.35 -16.87
N SER A 352 -0.02 2.52 -15.83
CA SER A 352 0.94 1.42 -15.66
C SER A 352 0.29 0.23 -14.98
N VAL A 353 0.78 -0.96 -15.29
CA VAL A 353 0.41 -2.19 -14.59
C VAL A 353 1.27 -2.33 -13.33
N ILE A 354 0.65 -2.73 -12.23
CA ILE A 354 1.30 -3.00 -10.95
C ILE A 354 1.88 -4.41 -10.99
N CYS A 355 3.18 -4.50 -11.26
CA CYS A 355 3.93 -5.74 -11.52
C CYS A 355 5.43 -5.47 -11.40
N TYR A 356 6.29 -6.48 -11.51
CA TYR A 356 7.75 -6.27 -11.42
C TYR A 356 8.29 -5.33 -12.50
N THR A 357 7.75 -5.42 -13.72
CA THR A 357 8.15 -4.50 -14.80
C THR A 357 7.70 -3.06 -14.52
N GLY A 358 6.55 -2.88 -13.86
CA GLY A 358 6.06 -1.59 -13.38
C GLY A 358 6.99 -1.00 -12.33
N PHE A 359 7.42 -1.79 -11.35
CA PHE A 359 8.39 -1.38 -10.33
C PHE A 359 9.72 -0.89 -10.96
N SER A 360 10.29 -1.65 -11.89
CA SER A 360 11.51 -1.24 -12.59
C SER A 360 11.35 0.06 -13.36
N LYS A 361 10.17 0.29 -13.97
CA LYS A 361 9.86 1.56 -14.65
C LYS A 361 9.81 2.73 -13.66
N ILE A 362 9.24 2.55 -12.46
CA ILE A 362 9.20 3.59 -11.42
C ILE A 362 10.62 4.00 -11.02
N ILE A 363 11.49 3.02 -10.77
CA ILE A 363 12.91 3.29 -10.45
C ILE A 363 13.60 4.02 -11.61
N SER A 364 13.42 3.54 -12.84
CA SER A 364 14.05 4.15 -14.02
C SER A 364 13.58 5.59 -14.27
N ASN A 365 12.28 5.86 -14.09
CA ASN A 365 11.73 7.22 -14.20
C ASN A 365 12.29 8.12 -13.10
N SER A 366 12.34 7.62 -11.86
CA SER A 366 12.91 8.37 -10.71
C SER A 366 14.39 8.72 -10.94
N TRP A 367 15.17 7.79 -11.49
CA TRP A 367 16.57 8.02 -11.86
C TRP A 367 16.73 9.06 -12.98
N SER A 368 15.81 9.05 -13.95
CA SER A 368 15.79 10.02 -15.03
C SER A 368 15.50 11.44 -14.48
N TYR A 369 14.51 11.57 -13.60
CA TYR A 369 14.21 12.82 -12.90
C TYR A 369 15.39 13.28 -12.04
N PHE A 370 16.04 12.37 -11.32
CA PHE A 370 17.24 12.67 -10.54
C PHE A 370 18.37 13.21 -11.42
N THR A 371 18.62 12.60 -12.58
CA THR A 371 19.69 13.05 -13.48
C THR A 371 19.41 14.45 -14.03
N ILE A 372 18.15 14.75 -14.33
CA ILE A 372 17.72 16.10 -14.75
C ILE A 372 17.96 17.10 -13.62
N LEU A 373 17.46 16.82 -12.41
CA LEU A 373 17.62 17.70 -11.24
C LEU A 373 19.09 17.94 -10.92
N ARG A 374 19.92 16.88 -10.96
CA ARG A 374 21.37 17.00 -10.75
C ARG A 374 22.03 17.90 -11.79
N THR A 375 21.64 17.80 -13.05
CA THR A 375 22.20 18.62 -14.13
C THR A 375 21.80 20.09 -14.00
N VAL A 376 20.58 20.36 -13.53
CA VAL A 376 20.12 21.73 -13.25
C VAL A 376 20.90 22.30 -12.06
N TYR A 377 21.02 21.54 -10.97
CA TYR A 377 21.74 21.94 -9.77
C TYR A 377 23.23 22.21 -10.05
N SER A 378 23.91 21.33 -10.79
CA SER A 378 25.34 21.50 -11.14
C SER A 378 25.64 22.62 -12.13
N ARG A 379 24.62 23.32 -12.66
CA ARG A 379 24.81 24.50 -13.53
C ARG A 379 24.69 25.82 -12.76
N GLU A 380 24.16 25.77 -11.53
CA GLU A 380 24.01 26.92 -10.64
C GLU A 380 25.19 27.09 -9.67
N GLU A 381 25.94 26.00 -9.40
CA GLU A 381 27.33 26.03 -8.87
C GLU A 381 28.33 26.42 -9.97
#